data_AF-A0A962XNA0-F1
#
_entry.id   AF-A0A962XNA0-F1
#
_cell.length_a   1.000
_cell.length_b   1.000
_cell.length_c   1.000
_cell.angle_alpha   90.00
_cell.angle_beta   90.00
_cell.angle_gamma   90.00
#
_symmetry.space_group_name_H-M   'P 1'
#
loop_
_entity.id
_entity.type
_entity.pdbx_description
1 polymer ?
#
loop_
_entity_poly.entity_id
_entity_poly.type
_entity_poly.pdbx_seq_one_letter_code
_entity_poly.pdbx_strand_id
1 'polypeptide(L)'
;MVEDDDADAFTIKRTLKSHMRHPCNIRHAAWMSDAETTLRESTDLDLILLDLSLPDTHGAKETFKRLENIKDKIPVIILTGSNDRDLAIEIMRNGAEDFIFKSTIGTDPDALCEAIDFAVCRHKNFRNIKERKHQELINKDKMIEWISGSALEQDKETDKNDDTRKH
;
A
#
# COMPACT_ATOMS: atom_id res chain seq x y z
N MET A 1 9.40 -1.85 -10.22
CA MET A 1 10.57 -0.95 -10.16
C MET A 1 10.43 0.06 -11.29
N VAL A 2 10.57 1.34 -10.96
CA VAL A 2 10.54 2.46 -11.91
C VAL A 2 11.91 3.11 -11.88
N GLU A 3 12.66 2.99 -12.97
CA GLU A 3 14.08 3.36 -13.06
C GLU A 3 14.44 3.49 -14.55
N ASP A 4 14.88 4.66 -15.00
CA ASP A 4 15.21 4.90 -16.41
C ASP A 4 16.64 4.50 -16.77
N ASP A 5 17.57 4.51 -15.80
CA ASP A 5 18.95 4.13 -16.02
C ASP A 5 19.11 2.59 -16.04
N ASP A 6 19.54 2.05 -17.18
CA ASP A 6 19.69 0.60 -17.36
C ASP A 6 20.77 -0.01 -16.45
N ALA A 7 21.80 0.76 -16.07
CA ALA A 7 22.88 0.26 -15.22
C ALA A 7 22.42 0.17 -13.75
N ASP A 8 21.70 1.17 -13.27
CA ASP A 8 21.05 1.17 -11.95
C ASP A 8 19.99 0.06 -11.89
N ALA A 9 19.13 -0.03 -12.91
CA ALA A 9 18.12 -1.07 -13.01
C ALA A 9 18.74 -2.48 -13.00
N PHE A 10 19.84 -2.69 -13.72
CA PHE A 10 20.58 -3.94 -13.71
C PHE A 10 21.17 -4.24 -12.33
N THR A 11 21.76 -3.24 -11.68
CA THR A 11 22.37 -3.37 -10.35
C THR A 11 21.32 -3.77 -9.31
N ILE A 12 20.18 -3.08 -9.28
CA ILE A 12 19.06 -3.39 -8.38
C ILE A 12 18.55 -4.82 -8.62
N LYS A 13 18.25 -5.17 -9.88
CA LYS A 13 17.77 -6.51 -10.24
C LYS A 13 18.74 -7.61 -9.80
N ARG A 14 20.04 -7.39 -10.02
CA ARG A 14 21.09 -8.34 -9.61
C ARG A 14 21.16 -8.46 -8.09
N THR A 15 21.17 -7.34 -7.38
CA THR A 15 21.19 -7.32 -5.90
C THR A 15 20.02 -8.10 -5.33
N LEU A 16 18.80 -7.80 -5.77
CA LEU A 16 17.59 -8.49 -5.30
C LEU A 16 17.63 -9.99 -5.62
N LYS A 17 18.07 -10.36 -6.82
CA LYS A 17 18.17 -11.78 -7.20
C LYS A 17 19.19 -12.55 -6.34
N SER A 18 20.25 -11.90 -5.88
CA SER A 18 21.33 -12.55 -5.13
C SER A 18 21.13 -12.55 -3.62
N HIS A 19 20.45 -11.55 -3.06
CA HIS A 19 20.37 -11.35 -1.60
C HIS A 19 18.97 -11.54 -1.01
N MET A 20 17.90 -11.45 -1.82
CA MET A 20 16.55 -11.70 -1.31
C MET A 20 16.42 -13.16 -0.85
N ARG A 21 15.86 -13.33 0.35
CA ARG A 21 15.58 -14.66 0.94
C ARG A 21 14.51 -15.43 0.18
N HIS A 22 13.60 -14.71 -0.47
CA HIS A 22 12.49 -15.28 -1.22
C HIS A 22 12.52 -14.81 -2.68
N PRO A 23 12.07 -15.65 -3.64
CA PRO A 23 11.96 -15.24 -5.03
C PRO A 23 11.06 -14.01 -5.14
N CYS A 24 11.55 -12.98 -5.81
CA CYS A 24 10.78 -11.80 -6.15
C CYS A 24 10.58 -11.71 -7.67
N ASN A 25 9.37 -11.34 -8.09
CA ASN A 25 9.11 -11.01 -9.49
C ASN A 25 9.29 -9.51 -9.68
N ILE A 26 10.18 -9.11 -10.59
CA ILE A 26 10.51 -7.70 -10.81
C ILE A 26 9.91 -7.26 -12.15
N ARG A 27 8.82 -6.49 -12.09
CA ARG A 27 8.34 -5.70 -13.23
C ARG A 27 9.10 -4.38 -13.28
N HIS A 28 9.67 -4.05 -14.43
CA HIS A 28 10.49 -2.85 -14.64
C HIS A 28 9.80 -1.93 -15.64
N ALA A 29 9.70 -0.65 -15.28
CA ALA A 29 9.25 0.45 -16.12
C ALA A 29 10.37 1.49 -16.17
N ALA A 30 10.71 1.99 -17.36
CA ALA A 30 11.69 3.06 -17.53
C ALA A 30 11.09 4.45 -17.28
N TRP A 31 9.77 4.58 -17.41
CA TRP A 31 9.06 5.85 -17.33
C TRP A 31 7.95 5.78 -16.29
N MET A 32 7.60 6.92 -15.69
CA MET A 32 6.48 7.00 -14.76
C MET A 32 5.15 6.65 -15.45
N SER A 33 4.97 7.05 -16.71
CA SER A 33 3.79 6.71 -17.52
C SER A 33 3.58 5.20 -17.70
N ASP A 34 4.66 4.44 -17.91
CA ASP A 34 4.63 2.98 -18.03
C ASP A 34 4.29 2.31 -16.69
N ALA A 35 4.82 2.87 -15.60
CA ALA A 35 4.49 2.43 -14.25
C ALA A 35 3.00 2.63 -13.95
N GLU A 36 2.43 3.79 -14.30
CA GLU A 36 0.99 4.05 -14.13
C GLU A 36 0.12 3.07 -14.91
N THR A 37 0.51 2.76 -16.15
CA THR A 37 -0.20 1.77 -16.99
C THR A 37 -0.18 0.41 -16.32
N THR A 38 1.01 -0.04 -15.88
CA THR A 38 1.18 -1.30 -15.16
C THR A 38 0.33 -1.36 -13.89
N LEU A 39 0.28 -0.26 -13.13
CA LEU A 39 -0.48 -0.16 -11.88
C LEU A 39 -2.00 -0.19 -12.09
N ARG A 40 -2.50 0.23 -13.25
CA ARG A 40 -3.93 0.12 -13.60
C ARG A 40 -4.31 -1.30 -13.98
N GLU A 41 -3.41 -2.02 -14.64
CA GLU A 41 -3.66 -3.37 -15.16
C GLU A 41 -3.37 -4.47 -14.14
N SER A 42 -2.55 -4.17 -13.13
CA SER A 42 -2.03 -5.15 -12.17
C SER A 42 -2.62 -4.95 -10.79
N THR A 43 -3.05 -6.03 -10.14
CA THR A 43 -3.51 -6.03 -8.75
C THR A 43 -2.60 -6.85 -7.82
N ASP A 44 -1.55 -7.46 -8.36
CA ASP A 44 -0.66 -8.43 -7.72
C ASP A 44 0.68 -7.82 -7.29
N LEU A 45 0.76 -6.50 -7.16
CA LEU A 45 1.99 -5.81 -6.80
C LEU A 45 2.09 -5.63 -5.27
N ASP A 46 3.15 -6.17 -4.67
CA ASP A 46 3.40 -6.05 -3.23
C ASP A 46 4.15 -4.76 -2.84
N LEU A 47 4.92 -4.17 -3.76
CA LEU A 47 5.78 -3.02 -3.47
C LEU A 47 6.18 -2.25 -4.75
N ILE A 48 6.42 -0.93 -4.61
CA ILE A 48 7.00 -0.08 -5.66
C ILE A 48 8.39 0.39 -5.21
N LEU A 49 9.42 0.08 -5.99
CA LEU A 49 10.71 0.76 -5.96
C LEU A 49 10.67 1.89 -6.98
N LEU A 50 10.88 3.13 -6.53
CA LEU A 50 10.73 4.34 -7.32
C LEU A 50 12.03 5.16 -7.31
N ASP A 51 12.65 5.34 -8.47
CA ASP A 51 13.64 6.41 -8.63
C ASP A 51 12.95 7.78 -8.68
N LEU A 52 13.60 8.78 -8.09
CA LEU A 52 13.18 10.18 -8.14
C LEU A 52 13.75 10.94 -9.33
N SER A 53 14.75 10.36 -10.01
CA SER A 53 15.50 11.00 -11.09
C SER A 53 14.87 10.79 -12.48
N LEU A 54 13.60 10.39 -12.51
CA LEU A 54 12.91 10.02 -13.75
C LEU A 54 12.77 11.22 -14.71
N PRO A 55 13.09 11.05 -16.00
CA PRO A 55 13.08 12.13 -16.99
C PRO A 55 11.67 12.63 -17.38
N ASP A 56 10.60 11.87 -17.15
CA ASP A 56 9.22 12.23 -17.50
C ASP A 56 8.40 12.89 -16.37
N THR A 57 9.06 13.27 -15.28
CA THR A 57 8.45 13.97 -14.15
C THR A 57 9.25 15.23 -13.78
N HIS A 58 8.57 16.27 -13.30
CA HIS A 58 9.22 17.50 -12.85
C HIS A 58 9.60 17.38 -11.37
N GLY A 59 10.49 16.42 -11.10
CA GLY A 59 11.06 16.18 -9.79
C GLY A 59 10.21 15.31 -8.87
N ALA A 60 10.83 14.94 -7.76
CA ALA A 60 10.37 13.86 -6.89
C ALA A 60 8.98 14.04 -6.29
N LYS A 61 8.58 15.29 -5.99
CA LYS A 61 7.26 15.60 -5.44
C LYS A 61 6.14 15.34 -6.45
N GLU A 62 6.36 15.68 -7.71
CA GLU A 62 5.40 15.38 -8.77
C GLU A 62 5.33 13.87 -8.99
N THR A 63 6.48 13.20 -9.11
CA THR A 63 6.58 11.74 -9.25
C THR A 63 5.78 11.03 -8.18
N PHE A 64 6.00 11.38 -6.91
CA PHE A 64 5.31 10.74 -5.81
C PHE A 64 3.81 11.07 -5.76
N LYS A 65 3.42 12.31 -6.13
CA LYS A 65 2.01 12.70 -6.20
C LYS A 65 1.24 11.89 -7.25
N ARG A 66 1.86 11.49 -8.35
CA ARG A 66 1.23 10.60 -9.34
C ARG A 66 0.84 9.22 -8.77
N LEU A 67 1.46 8.81 -7.66
CA LEU A 67 1.13 7.59 -6.93
C LEU A 67 0.13 7.78 -5.78
N GLU A 68 -0.43 8.98 -5.59
CA GLU A 68 -1.25 9.33 -4.42
C GLU A 68 -2.46 8.41 -4.22
N ASN A 69 -3.10 7.95 -5.30
CA ASN A 69 -4.27 7.06 -5.23
C ASN A 69 -3.91 5.59 -4.96
N ILE A 70 -2.62 5.24 -4.96
CA ILE A 70 -2.13 3.86 -4.93
C ILE A 70 -1.22 3.60 -3.72
N LYS A 71 -0.54 4.63 -3.19
CA LYS A 71 0.36 4.51 -2.03
C LYS A 71 -0.29 3.88 -0.79
N ASP A 72 -1.60 4.05 -0.62
CA ASP A 72 -2.37 3.44 0.48
C ASP A 72 -2.61 1.93 0.30
N LYS A 73 -2.43 1.42 -0.93
CA LYS A 73 -2.66 0.01 -1.30
C LYS A 73 -1.37 -0.77 -1.47
N ILE A 74 -0.30 -0.08 -1.86
CA ILE A 74 1.01 -0.65 -2.16
C ILE A 74 2.08 0.27 -1.57
N PRO A 75 2.98 -0.24 -0.71
CA PRO A 75 4.06 0.56 -0.14
C PRO A 75 5.04 1.00 -1.23
N VAL A 76 5.57 2.22 -1.07
CA VAL A 76 6.55 2.82 -1.98
C VAL A 76 7.86 3.04 -1.24
N ILE A 77 8.94 2.43 -1.73
CA ILE A 77 10.31 2.74 -1.31
C ILE A 77 10.96 3.58 -2.40
N ILE A 78 11.59 4.66 -1.97
CA ILE A 78 12.25 5.62 -2.84
C ILE A 78 13.72 5.26 -2.99
N LEU A 79 14.25 5.34 -4.20
CA LEU A 79 15.67 5.24 -4.49
C LEU A 79 16.20 6.63 -4.88
N THR A 80 17.31 7.06 -4.29
CA THR A 80 17.89 8.39 -4.55
C THR A 80 19.43 8.38 -4.61
N GLY A 81 20.00 9.15 -5.54
CA GLY A 81 21.44 9.38 -5.66
C GLY A 81 21.90 10.54 -4.76
N SER A 82 22.32 10.22 -3.53
CA SER A 82 23.16 11.00 -2.60
C SER A 82 22.85 12.46 -2.23
N ASN A 83 22.10 13.26 -2.98
CA ASN A 83 22.02 14.72 -2.78
C ASN A 83 20.65 15.28 -2.34
N ASP A 84 19.65 14.42 -2.15
CA ASP A 84 18.26 14.83 -1.96
C ASP A 84 17.66 14.32 -0.63
N ARG A 85 18.44 14.35 0.46
CA ARG A 85 17.94 13.91 1.78
C ARG A 85 16.73 14.74 2.24
N ASP A 86 16.77 16.05 2.07
CA ASP A 86 15.65 16.92 2.49
C ASP A 86 14.39 16.63 1.68
N LEU A 87 14.55 16.36 0.39
CA LEU A 87 13.48 15.94 -0.51
C LEU A 87 12.93 14.57 -0.12
N ALA A 88 13.80 13.61 0.20
CA ALA A 88 13.41 12.29 0.69
C ALA A 88 12.60 12.41 2.00
N ILE A 89 13.01 13.28 2.94
CA ILE A 89 12.27 13.54 4.17
C ILE A 89 10.90 14.17 3.86
N GLU A 90 10.81 15.11 2.92
CA GLU A 90 9.52 15.67 2.51
C GLU A 90 8.61 14.58 1.94
N ILE A 91 9.12 13.67 1.13
CA ILE A 91 8.29 12.63 0.52
C ILE A 91 7.89 11.56 1.54
N MET A 92 8.76 11.23 2.49
CA MET A 92 8.40 10.42 3.66
C MET A 92 7.21 11.01 4.41
N ARG A 93 7.17 12.34 4.61
CA ARG A 93 6.00 13.02 5.21
C ARG A 93 4.73 12.91 4.37
N ASN A 94 4.86 12.69 3.07
CA ASN A 94 3.74 12.50 2.16
C ASN A 94 3.28 11.03 2.06
N GLY A 95 3.91 10.11 2.79
CA GLY A 95 3.47 8.72 2.92
C GLY A 95 4.30 7.69 2.15
N ALA A 96 5.55 8.01 1.76
CA ALA A 96 6.48 6.95 1.38
C ALA A 96 6.79 6.07 2.60
N GLU A 97 7.05 4.79 2.35
CA GLU A 97 7.28 3.80 3.41
C GLU A 97 8.73 3.83 3.89
N ASP A 98 9.67 4.05 2.95
CA ASP A 98 11.10 4.20 3.23
C ASP A 98 11.84 4.89 2.06
N PHE A 99 13.11 5.23 2.27
CA PHE A 99 14.02 5.65 1.19
C PHE A 99 15.41 5.01 1.35
N ILE A 100 16.01 4.63 0.23
CA ILE A 100 17.34 4.03 0.14
C ILE A 100 18.21 4.86 -0.80
N PHE A 101 19.44 5.14 -0.39
CA PHE A 101 20.42 5.74 -1.28
C PHE A 101 20.91 4.70 -2.28
N LYS A 102 20.92 5.03 -3.57
CA LYS A 102 21.44 4.14 -4.63
C LYS A 102 22.87 3.68 -4.35
N SER A 103 23.70 4.57 -3.77
CA SER A 103 25.06 4.24 -3.34
C SER A 103 25.12 3.12 -2.30
N THR A 104 24.09 2.98 -1.45
CA THR A 104 24.01 1.93 -0.43
C THR A 104 23.82 0.56 -1.06
N ILE A 105 23.18 0.45 -2.23
CA ILE A 105 22.89 -0.83 -2.89
C ILE A 105 24.18 -1.60 -3.24
N GLY A 106 25.26 -0.87 -3.55
CA GLY A 106 26.57 -1.47 -3.83
C GLY A 106 27.39 -1.77 -2.57
N THR A 107 27.24 -0.98 -1.50
CA THR A 107 28.04 -1.13 -0.26
C THR A 107 27.40 -2.05 0.77
N ASP A 108 26.07 -2.07 0.82
CA ASP A 108 25.24 -2.85 1.73
C ASP A 108 23.98 -3.33 0.98
N PRO A 109 24.09 -4.41 0.21
CA PRO A 109 22.97 -4.96 -0.57
C PRO A 109 21.83 -5.50 0.31
N ASP A 110 22.16 -5.92 1.54
CA ASP A 110 21.18 -6.47 2.48
C ASP A 110 20.23 -5.38 2.98
N ALA A 111 20.70 -4.14 3.14
CA ALA A 111 19.84 -3.01 3.53
C ALA A 111 18.65 -2.79 2.59
N LEU A 112 18.83 -2.95 1.27
CA LEU A 112 17.72 -2.85 0.32
C LEU A 112 16.71 -3.99 0.50
N CYS A 113 17.21 -5.21 0.73
CA CYS A 113 16.37 -6.39 0.91
C CYS A 113 15.57 -6.29 2.21
N GLU A 114 16.21 -5.85 3.30
CA GLU A 114 15.56 -5.61 4.58
C GLU A 114 14.50 -4.51 4.47
N ALA A 115 14.79 -3.39 3.81
CA ALA A 115 13.81 -2.33 3.60
C ALA A 115 12.57 -2.83 2.85
N ILE A 116 12.75 -3.66 1.82
CA ILE A 116 11.65 -4.29 1.07
C ILE A 116 10.82 -5.21 1.98
N ASP A 117 11.47 -6.13 2.70
CA ASP A 117 10.78 -7.07 3.59
C ASP A 117 9.99 -6.32 4.68
N PHE A 118 10.59 -5.28 5.28
CA PHE A 118 9.93 -4.46 6.29
C PHE A 118 8.75 -3.68 5.72
N ALA A 119 8.90 -3.04 4.55
CA ALA A 119 7.83 -2.29 3.91
C ALA A 119 6.63 -3.18 3.58
N VAL A 120 6.86 -4.35 2.96
CA VAL A 120 5.80 -5.30 2.63
C VAL A 120 5.12 -5.84 3.89
N CYS A 121 5.89 -6.24 4.90
CA CYS A 121 5.35 -6.77 6.15
C CYS A 121 4.53 -5.72 6.90
N ARG A 122 5.05 -4.49 7.04
CA ARG A 122 4.37 -3.39 7.72
C ARG A 122 3.07 -3.04 7.02
N HIS A 123 3.10 -2.94 5.70
CA HIS A 123 1.92 -2.61 4.90
C HIS A 123 0.83 -3.70 5.00
N LYS A 124 1.20 -4.99 4.92
CA LYS A 124 0.27 -6.11 5.10
C LYS A 124 -0.37 -6.08 6.49
N ASN A 125 0.42 -5.85 7.54
CA ASN A 125 -0.10 -5.75 8.91
C ASN A 125 -1.07 -4.58 9.06
N PHE A 126 -0.74 -3.42 8.51
CA PHE A 126 -1.60 -2.23 8.56
C PHE A 126 -2.95 -2.47 7.86
N ARG A 127 -2.93 -3.10 6.68
CA ARG A 127 -4.14 -3.48 5.95
C ARG A 127 -5.00 -4.46 6.73
N ASN A 128 -4.42 -5.52 7.29
CA ASN A 128 -5.14 -6.51 8.09
C ASN A 128 -5.84 -5.87 9.31
N ILE A 129 -5.18 -4.93 9.98
CA ILE A 129 -5.76 -4.20 11.11
C ILE A 129 -6.93 -3.32 10.66
N LYS A 130 -6.78 -2.62 9.52
CA LYS A 130 -7.82 -1.74 8.97
C LYS A 130 -9.05 -2.54 8.53
N GLU A 131 -8.85 -3.67 7.86
CA GLU A 131 -9.92 -4.58 7.43
C GLU A 131 -10.66 -5.18 8.62
N ARG A 132 -9.95 -5.65 9.65
CA ARG A 132 -10.58 -6.12 10.89
C ARG A 132 -11.47 -5.07 11.54
N LYS A 133 -10.96 -3.85 11.73
CA LYS A 133 -11.75 -2.74 12.32
C LYS A 133 -12.98 -2.41 11.48
N HIS A 134 -12.84 -2.42 10.16
CA HIS A 134 -13.97 -2.18 9.26
C HIS A 134 -15.04 -3.27 9.39
N GLN A 135 -14.62 -4.54 9.46
CA GLN A 135 -15.53 -5.66 9.66
C GLN A 135 -16.23 -5.61 11.03
N GLU A 136 -15.52 -5.20 12.09
CA GLU A 136 -16.09 -5.01 13.41
C GLU A 136 -17.18 -3.91 13.42
N LEU A 137 -16.99 -2.81 12.67
CA LEU A 137 -18.00 -1.75 12.53
C LEU A 137 -19.24 -2.25 11.78
N ILE A 138 -19.05 -2.92 10.63
CA ILE A 138 -20.17 -3.51 9.87
C ILE A 138 -20.96 -4.50 10.72
N ASN A 139 -20.27 -5.32 11.51
CA ASN A 139 -20.93 -6.30 12.37
C ASN A 139 -21.72 -5.62 13.51
N LYS A 140 -21.22 -4.51 14.07
CA LYS A 140 -21.95 -3.70 15.05
C LYS A 140 -23.20 -3.06 14.45
N ASP A 141 -23.10 -2.48 13.25
CA ASP A 141 -24.24 -1.85 12.57
C ASP A 141 -25.35 -2.88 12.29
N LYS A 142 -24.99 -4.06 11.76
CA LYS A 142 -25.93 -5.17 11.54
C LYS A 142 -26.60 -5.66 12.83
N MET A 143 -25.86 -5.65 13.94
CA MET A 143 -26.41 -6.05 15.24
C MET A 143 -27.44 -5.03 15.76
N ILE A 144 -27.18 -3.73 15.58
CA ILE A 144 -28.13 -2.66 15.92
C ILE A 144 -29.42 -2.80 15.09
N GLU A 145 -29.30 -3.05 13.78
CA GLU A 145 -30.45 -3.31 12.92
C GLU A 145 -31.24 -4.53 13.38
N TRP A 146 -30.57 -5.63 13.73
CA TRP A 146 -31.23 -6.84 14.23
C TRP A 146 -31.98 -6.58 15.53
N ILE A 147 -31.38 -5.88 16.51
CA ILE A 147 -32.05 -5.53 17.78
C ILE A 147 -33.28 -4.63 17.51
N SER A 148 -33.13 -3.64 16.62
CA SER A 148 -34.19 -2.69 16.30
C SER A 148 -35.35 -3.34 15.52
N GLY A 149 -35.05 -4.27 14.62
CA GLY A 149 -36.05 -5.06 13.88
C GLY A 149 -36.77 -6.10 14.76
N SER A 150 -36.05 -6.76 15.67
CA SER A 150 -36.64 -7.73 16.61
C SER A 150 -37.60 -7.07 17.61
N ALA A 151 -37.32 -5.82 18.00
CA ALA A 151 -38.20 -5.05 18.89
C ALA A 151 -39.55 -4.72 18.22
N LEU A 152 -39.59 -4.54 16.90
CA LEU A 152 -40.82 -4.25 16.14
C LEU A 152 -41.72 -5.48 15.94
N GLU A 153 -41.19 -6.69 16.11
CA GLU A 153 -41.97 -7.93 15.98
C GLU A 153 -42.63 -8.35 17.31
N GLN A 154 -42.07 -7.99 18.47
CA GLN A 154 -42.69 -8.30 19.78
C GLN A 154 -43.91 -7.42 20.12
N ASP A 155 -43.99 -6.19 19.59
CA ASP A 155 -45.14 -5.30 19.82
C ASP A 155 -46.40 -5.69 19.02
N LYS A 156 -46.28 -6.50 17.96
CA LYS A 156 -47.43 -6.97 17.16
C LYS A 156 -48.16 -8.17 17.75
N GLU A 157 -47.53 -8.87 18.70
CA GLU A 157 -48.09 -10.08 19.31
C GLU A 157 -48.80 -9.79 20.64
N THR A 158 -48.48 -8.67 21.29
CA THR A 158 -49.18 -8.16 22.48
C THR A 158 -50.53 -7.51 22.16
N ASP A 159 -50.71 -6.91 20.99
CA ASP A 159 -51.97 -6.24 20.60
C ASP A 159 -53.05 -7.23 20.13
N LYS A 160 -52.68 -8.47 19.74
CA LYS A 160 -53.64 -9.53 19.38
C LYS A 160 -54.20 -10.32 20.57
N ASN A 161 -53.54 -10.27 21.73
CA ASN A 161 -53.95 -11.02 22.92
C ASN A 161 -54.90 -10.26 23.86
N ASP A 162 -55.12 -8.96 23.65
CA ASP A 162 -56.10 -8.18 24.43
C ASP A 162 -57.51 -8.25 23.82
N ASP A 163 -57.63 -8.50 22.50
CA ASP A 163 -58.91 -8.61 21.81
C ASP A 163 -59.60 -9.98 21.97
N THR A 164 -58.91 -10.99 22.50
CA THR A 164 -59.46 -12.34 22.72
C THR A 164 -59.97 -12.59 24.16
N ARG A 165 -59.86 -11.61 25.07
CA ARG A 165 -60.33 -11.73 26.47
C ARG A 165 -61.68 -11.08 26.78
N LYS A 166 -62.42 -10.59 25.77
CA LYS A 166 -63.71 -9.89 25.94
C LYS A 166 -64.95 -10.64 25.44
N HIS A 167 -64.94 -11.97 25.32
CA HIS A 167 -66.15 -12.76 25.05
C HIS A 167 -66.31 -13.90 26.04
#